data_AF-A0A8M1K7E3-F1
#
_entry.id   AF-A0A8M1K7E3-F1
#
_cell.length_a   1.000
_cell.length_b   1.000
_cell.length_c   1.000
_cell.angle_alpha   90.00
_cell.angle_beta   90.00
_cell.angle_gamma   90.00
#
_symmetry.space_group_name_H-M   'P 1'
#
loop_
_entity.id
_entity.type
_entity.pdbx_description
1 polymer ?
#
loop_
_entity_poly.entity_id
_entity_poly.type
_entity_poly.pdbx_seq_one_letter_code
_entity_poly.pdbx_strand_id
1 'polypeptide(L)'
;MGTEEKTNTCGTICLKYLLFTFNLIFWLAGGAVAAVGIWTLVDKSEYISLLASSAYSASAYVLILAGVVVVATGILGCCATIKEHRGFLIVLSDELRVNLKEKMVNQYQQPGQDHVTQAVDKLHQDLKCCGSNNFTDWRDGEWNKALAGDRVVPDSCCKTPSDLCGRRHHPSNIYNVEGGCISKLEEFILQHLQILGGVGIGLAFIQLVGMIFTCCLYRSLKEEPY
;
A
#
# COMPACT_ATOMS: atom_id res chain seq x y z
N MET A 1 28.99 14.39 4.15
CA MET A 1 27.68 13.89 4.61
C MET A 1 26.56 14.80 4.10
N GLY A 2 26.55 15.13 2.79
CA GLY A 2 25.59 16.07 2.18
C GLY A 2 25.23 15.72 0.73
N THR A 3 25.63 14.53 0.27
CA THR A 3 25.34 14.00 -1.07
C THR A 3 24.15 13.06 -1.06
N GLU A 4 23.94 12.24 -0.01
CA GLU A 4 22.79 11.32 0.11
C GLU A 4 21.44 12.04 0.25
N GLU A 5 21.38 13.18 0.95
CA GLU A 5 20.12 13.89 1.19
C GLU A 5 19.52 14.50 -0.09
N LYS A 6 20.36 15.00 -1.02
CA LYS A 6 19.93 15.57 -2.31
C LYS A 6 19.46 14.50 -3.30
N THR A 7 20.03 13.30 -3.26
CA THR A 7 19.63 12.19 -4.13
C THR A 7 18.19 11.73 -3.80
N ASN A 8 17.83 11.76 -2.52
CA ASN A 8 16.50 11.37 -2.04
C ASN A 8 15.40 12.35 -2.43
N THR A 9 15.68 13.67 -2.44
CA THR A 9 14.69 14.68 -2.86
C THR A 9 14.44 14.66 -4.37
N CYS A 10 15.51 14.52 -5.17
CA CYS A 10 15.42 14.50 -6.63
C CYS A 10 14.71 13.23 -7.14
N GLY A 11 15.04 12.07 -6.57
CA GLY A 11 14.38 10.80 -6.91
C GLY A 11 12.88 10.81 -6.60
N THR A 12 12.49 11.37 -5.46
CA THR A 12 11.08 11.48 -5.06
C THR A 12 10.30 12.41 -5.98
N ILE A 13 10.87 13.54 -6.41
CA ILE A 13 10.25 14.45 -7.36
C ILE A 13 10.11 13.81 -8.75
N CYS A 14 11.17 13.15 -9.24
CA CYS A 14 11.16 12.48 -10.53
C CYS A 14 10.11 11.34 -10.57
N LEU A 15 10.03 10.55 -9.49
CA LEU A 15 9.08 9.46 -9.35
C LEU A 15 7.62 9.96 -9.34
N LYS A 16 7.35 11.13 -8.74
CA LYS A 16 6.02 11.77 -8.78
C LYS A 16 5.60 12.21 -10.17
N TYR A 17 6.49 12.88 -10.90
CA TYR A 17 6.21 13.29 -12.27
C TYR A 17 6.00 12.07 -13.17
N LEU A 18 6.82 11.03 -12.99
CA LEU A 18 6.67 9.77 -13.70
C LEU A 18 5.31 9.13 -13.39
N LEU A 19 4.93 8.97 -12.12
CA LEU A 19 3.63 8.42 -11.73
C LEU A 19 2.44 9.25 -12.23
N PHE A 20 2.52 10.57 -12.19
CA PHE A 20 1.49 11.45 -12.73
C PHE A 20 1.32 11.26 -14.24
N THR A 21 2.45 11.27 -14.97
CA THR A 21 2.45 11.05 -16.42
C THR A 21 1.91 9.67 -16.79
N PHE A 22 2.34 8.60 -16.10
CA PHE A 22 1.83 7.25 -16.34
C PHE A 22 0.32 7.14 -16.04
N ASN A 23 -0.17 7.67 -14.92
CA ASN A 23 -1.60 7.66 -14.59
C ASN A 23 -2.44 8.46 -15.60
N LEU A 24 -1.91 9.59 -16.12
CA LEU A 24 -2.57 10.35 -17.18
C LEU A 24 -2.64 9.58 -18.49
N ILE A 25 -1.58 8.86 -18.85
CA ILE A 25 -1.56 7.99 -20.03
C ILE A 25 -2.61 6.88 -19.89
N PHE A 26 -2.68 6.21 -18.73
CA PHE A 26 -3.68 5.19 -18.47
C PHE A 26 -5.11 5.75 -18.50
N TRP A 27 -5.33 6.94 -17.95
CA TRP A 27 -6.62 7.61 -18.00
C TRP A 27 -7.08 7.89 -19.44
N LEU A 28 -6.20 8.45 -20.28
CA LEU A 28 -6.48 8.71 -21.69
C LEU A 28 -6.71 7.40 -22.46
N ALA A 29 -5.90 6.38 -22.21
CA ALA A 29 -6.03 5.07 -22.85
C ALA A 29 -7.35 4.38 -22.48
N GLY A 30 -7.74 4.39 -21.20
CA GLY A 30 -9.01 3.84 -20.72
C GLY A 30 -10.21 4.59 -21.32
N GLY A 31 -10.12 5.92 -21.43
CA GLY A 31 -11.14 6.74 -22.07
C GLY A 31 -11.31 6.40 -23.55
N ALA A 32 -10.21 6.20 -24.28
CA ALA A 32 -10.24 5.76 -25.68
C ALA A 32 -10.87 4.37 -25.83
N VAL A 33 -10.50 3.41 -24.97
CA VAL A 33 -11.08 2.05 -24.99
C VAL A 33 -12.59 2.07 -24.70
N ALA A 34 -13.02 2.84 -23.71
CA ALA A 34 -14.44 3.01 -23.41
C ALA A 34 -15.20 3.67 -24.58
N ALA A 35 -14.62 4.69 -25.21
CA ALA A 35 -15.20 5.36 -26.38
C ALA A 35 -15.35 4.41 -27.57
N VAL A 36 -14.34 3.56 -27.85
CA VAL A 36 -14.43 2.51 -28.88
C VAL A 36 -15.53 1.52 -28.55
N GLY A 37 -15.62 1.05 -27.30
CA GLY A 37 -16.69 0.15 -26.86
C GLY A 37 -18.09 0.73 -27.06
N ILE A 38 -18.29 2.01 -26.70
CA ILE A 38 -19.55 2.74 -26.91
C ILE A 38 -19.84 2.90 -28.41
N TRP A 39 -18.87 3.34 -29.21
CA TRP A 39 -19.01 3.48 -30.66
C TRP A 39 -19.46 2.17 -31.31
N THR A 40 -18.89 1.05 -30.86
CA THR A 40 -19.22 -0.30 -31.36
C THR A 40 -20.68 -0.65 -31.10
N LEU A 41 -21.26 -0.21 -29.97
CA LEU A 41 -22.67 -0.41 -29.65
C LEU A 41 -23.60 0.55 -30.43
N VAL A 42 -23.17 1.80 -30.66
CA VAL A 42 -24.00 2.85 -31.28
C VAL A 42 -24.09 2.71 -32.80
N ASP A 43 -22.96 2.49 -33.49
CA ASP A 43 -22.88 2.42 -34.97
C ASP A 43 -23.58 1.18 -35.55
N LYS A 44 -23.92 0.20 -34.69
CA LYS A 44 -24.41 -1.12 -35.13
C LYS A 44 -25.83 -1.44 -34.74
N SER A 45 -26.61 -0.49 -34.21
CA SER A 45 -28.06 -0.66 -33.99
C SER A 45 -28.80 -1.21 -35.23
N GLU A 46 -28.31 -0.94 -36.45
CA GLU A 46 -28.89 -1.42 -37.71
C GLU A 46 -28.31 -2.75 -38.24
N TYR A 47 -27.14 -3.21 -37.76
CA TYR A 47 -26.47 -4.46 -38.22
C TYR A 47 -26.55 -5.61 -37.21
N ILE A 48 -26.99 -5.36 -35.98
CA ILE A 48 -27.15 -6.35 -34.90
C ILE A 48 -28.04 -7.53 -35.34
N SER A 49 -28.96 -7.33 -36.27
CA SER A 49 -29.83 -8.39 -36.82
C SER A 49 -29.12 -9.33 -37.81
N LEU A 50 -27.96 -8.94 -38.36
CA LEU A 50 -27.23 -9.70 -39.40
C LEU A 50 -25.99 -10.43 -38.89
N LEU A 51 -25.34 -9.94 -37.81
CA LEU A 51 -24.24 -10.62 -37.13
C LEU A 51 -24.68 -11.06 -35.72
N ALA A 52 -25.61 -12.02 -35.66
CA ALA A 52 -26.03 -12.67 -34.41
C ALA A 52 -24.94 -13.61 -33.87
N SER A 53 -23.81 -13.07 -33.41
CA SER A 53 -22.87 -13.80 -32.58
C SER A 53 -22.70 -13.07 -31.25
N SER A 54 -23.20 -13.70 -30.18
CA SER A 54 -23.17 -13.22 -28.78
C SER A 54 -21.77 -12.80 -28.31
N ALA A 55 -20.72 -13.29 -28.97
CA ALA A 55 -19.33 -12.92 -28.73
C ALA A 55 -19.03 -11.43 -29.01
N TYR A 56 -19.67 -10.82 -30.01
CA TYR A 56 -19.38 -9.43 -30.38
C TYR A 56 -19.94 -8.44 -29.36
N SER A 57 -21.20 -8.59 -28.94
CA SER A 57 -21.79 -7.74 -27.91
C SER A 57 -21.08 -7.93 -26.57
N ALA A 58 -20.71 -9.17 -26.23
CA ALA A 58 -19.90 -9.47 -25.06
C ALA A 58 -18.54 -8.73 -25.10
N SER A 59 -17.86 -8.71 -26.25
CA SER A 59 -16.59 -8.00 -26.40
C SER A 59 -16.72 -6.47 -26.19
N ALA A 60 -17.79 -5.86 -26.70
CA ALA A 60 -18.04 -4.42 -26.54
C ALA A 60 -18.33 -4.06 -25.07
N TYR A 61 -19.16 -4.84 -24.37
CA TYR A 61 -19.40 -4.63 -22.93
C TYR A 61 -18.15 -4.83 -22.08
N VAL A 62 -17.32 -5.82 -22.41
CA VAL A 62 -16.03 -6.05 -21.73
C VAL A 62 -15.08 -4.86 -21.94
N LEU A 63 -14.99 -4.32 -23.16
CA LEU A 63 -14.17 -3.14 -23.45
C LEU A 63 -14.65 -1.90 -22.69
N ILE A 64 -15.96 -1.67 -22.60
CA ILE A 64 -16.52 -0.55 -21.82
C ILE A 64 -16.19 -0.71 -20.34
N LEU A 65 -16.45 -1.89 -19.76
CA LEU A 65 -16.19 -2.16 -18.35
C LEU A 65 -14.70 -1.98 -18.02
N ALA A 66 -13.82 -2.58 -18.83
CA ALA A 66 -12.37 -2.44 -18.66
C ALA A 66 -11.92 -0.98 -18.78
N GLY A 67 -12.42 -0.25 -19.79
CA GLY A 67 -12.11 1.17 -19.98
C GLY A 67 -12.55 2.04 -18.80
N VAL A 68 -13.75 1.83 -18.26
CA VAL A 68 -14.27 2.55 -17.09
C VAL A 68 -13.43 2.27 -15.84
N VAL A 69 -13.06 1.02 -15.59
CA VAL A 69 -12.19 0.65 -14.46
C VAL A 69 -10.83 1.34 -14.58
N VAL A 70 -10.21 1.31 -15.76
CA VAL A 70 -8.92 1.96 -16.00
C VAL A 70 -9.02 3.48 -15.79
N VAL A 71 -10.07 4.13 -16.32
CA VAL A 71 -10.34 5.56 -16.10
C VAL A 71 -10.51 5.88 -14.62
N ALA A 72 -11.30 5.09 -13.88
CA ALA A 72 -11.51 5.29 -12.44
C ALA A 72 -10.19 5.17 -11.65
N THR A 73 -9.39 4.14 -11.94
CA THR A 73 -8.07 3.98 -11.31
C THR A 73 -7.09 5.12 -11.65
N GLY A 74 -7.11 5.63 -12.88
CA GLY A 74 -6.30 6.79 -13.29
C GLY A 74 -6.72 8.09 -12.61
N ILE A 75 -8.02 8.34 -12.42
CA ILE A 75 -8.52 9.49 -11.66
C ILE A 75 -8.08 9.39 -10.20
N LEU A 76 -8.24 8.22 -9.57
CA LEU A 76 -7.80 8.00 -8.19
C LEU A 76 -6.29 8.17 -8.04
N GLY A 77 -5.49 7.68 -9.00
CA GLY A 77 -4.04 7.88 -9.03
C GLY A 77 -3.63 9.34 -9.20
N CYS A 78 -4.32 10.07 -10.08
CA CYS A 78 -4.12 11.51 -10.29
C CYS A 78 -4.49 12.31 -9.04
N CYS A 79 -5.66 12.04 -8.44
CA CYS A 79 -6.09 12.64 -7.18
C CYS A 79 -5.11 12.33 -6.03
N ALA A 80 -4.61 11.10 -5.92
CA ALA A 80 -3.62 10.72 -4.91
C ALA A 80 -2.30 11.48 -5.09
N THR A 81 -1.80 11.58 -6.32
CA THR A 81 -0.54 12.28 -6.65
C THR A 81 -0.66 13.80 -6.44
N ILE A 82 -1.81 14.40 -6.77
CA ILE A 82 -2.07 15.84 -6.56
C ILE A 82 -2.28 16.16 -5.07
N LYS A 83 -2.99 15.29 -4.32
CA LYS A 83 -3.26 15.44 -2.88
C LYS A 83 -2.02 15.20 -2.00
N GLU A 84 -0.93 14.75 -2.62
CA GLU A 84 0.39 14.55 -2.02
C GLU A 84 1.09 15.87 -1.61
N HIS A 85 0.48 17.03 -1.87
CA HIS A 85 1.06 18.32 -1.47
C HIS A 85 1.11 18.56 0.05
N ARG A 86 0.50 17.69 0.88
CA ARG A 86 0.69 17.52 2.34
C ARG A 86 -0.30 16.52 2.97
N GLY A 87 -1.46 16.27 2.34
CA GLY A 87 -2.58 15.60 3.01
C GLY A 87 -2.50 14.08 3.09
N PHE A 88 -2.02 13.39 2.04
CA PHE A 88 -2.06 11.92 2.00
C PHE A 88 -1.08 11.24 2.96
N LEU A 89 0.16 11.73 3.03
CA LEU A 89 1.14 11.25 4.02
C LEU A 89 0.65 11.47 5.46
N ILE A 90 -0.01 12.59 5.73
CA ILE A 90 -0.59 12.90 7.04
C ILE A 90 -1.77 11.98 7.35
N VAL A 91 -2.68 11.74 6.40
CA VAL A 91 -3.84 10.85 6.62
C VAL A 91 -3.39 9.40 6.80
N LEU A 92 -2.45 8.91 5.99
CA LEU A 92 -1.89 7.57 6.14
C LEU A 92 -1.16 7.41 7.47
N SER A 93 -0.39 8.43 7.89
CA SER A 93 0.26 8.42 9.20
C SER A 93 -0.76 8.43 10.32
N ASP A 94 -1.83 9.21 10.21
CA ASP A 94 -2.85 9.33 11.26
C ASP A 94 -3.68 8.05 11.39
N GLU A 95 -4.07 7.45 10.27
CA GLU A 95 -4.78 6.17 10.23
C GLU A 95 -3.89 5.03 10.77
N LEU A 96 -2.60 5.01 10.41
CA LEU A 96 -1.63 4.07 10.97
C LEU A 96 -1.48 4.26 12.48
N ARG A 97 -1.38 5.51 12.95
CA ARG A 97 -1.25 5.86 14.37
C ARG A 97 -2.43 5.37 15.20
N VAL A 98 -3.65 5.66 14.74
CA VAL A 98 -4.88 5.26 15.42
C VAL A 98 -5.01 3.74 15.44
N ASN A 99 -4.84 3.08 14.30
CA ASN A 99 -4.96 1.62 14.21
C ASN A 99 -3.88 0.88 15.00
N LEU A 100 -2.63 1.35 14.97
CA LEU A 100 -1.54 0.73 15.72
C LEU A 100 -1.77 0.86 17.22
N LYS A 101 -2.15 2.05 17.70
CA LYS A 101 -2.44 2.27 19.12
C LYS A 101 -3.59 1.38 19.58
N GLU A 102 -4.69 1.32 18.84
CA GLU A 102 -5.85 0.50 19.18
C GLU A 102 -5.46 -0.99 19.29
N LYS A 103 -4.82 -1.55 18.26
CA LYS A 103 -4.42 -2.96 18.25
C LYS A 103 -3.43 -3.30 19.36
N MET A 104 -2.43 -2.45 19.55
CA MET A 104 -1.39 -2.67 20.54
C MET A 104 -1.95 -2.63 21.97
N VAL A 105 -2.85 -1.70 22.27
CA VAL A 105 -3.29 -1.45 23.65
C VAL A 105 -4.54 -2.26 24.02
N ASN A 106 -5.40 -2.56 23.04
CA ASN A 106 -6.67 -3.25 23.28
C ASN A 106 -6.71 -4.71 22.81
N GLN A 107 -5.87 -5.12 21.86
CA GLN A 107 -5.90 -6.48 21.28
C GLN A 107 -4.68 -7.32 21.65
N TYR A 108 -3.67 -6.72 22.30
CA TYR A 108 -2.48 -7.43 22.75
C TYR A 108 -2.81 -8.42 23.87
N GLN A 109 -2.36 -9.68 23.69
CA GLN A 109 -2.63 -10.83 24.55
C GLN A 109 -4.13 -11.09 24.82
N GLN A 110 -5.00 -10.66 23.91
CA GLN A 110 -6.43 -10.97 23.99
C GLN A 110 -6.74 -12.35 23.36
N PRO A 111 -7.79 -13.06 23.83
CA PRO A 111 -8.17 -14.35 23.28
C PRO A 111 -8.45 -14.27 21.77
N GLY A 112 -7.79 -15.13 20.97
CA GLY A 112 -7.94 -15.18 19.51
C GLY A 112 -7.11 -14.15 18.74
N GLN A 113 -6.32 -13.31 19.42
CA GLN A 113 -5.47 -12.27 18.82
C GLN A 113 -3.97 -12.58 18.92
N ASP A 114 -3.59 -13.86 18.84
CA ASP A 114 -2.19 -14.29 18.94
C ASP A 114 -1.31 -13.65 17.87
N HIS A 115 -1.84 -13.45 16.66
CA HIS A 115 -1.14 -12.79 15.56
C HIS A 115 -0.83 -11.32 15.86
N VAL A 116 -1.72 -10.61 16.57
CA VAL A 116 -1.48 -9.23 17.01
C VAL A 116 -0.37 -9.22 18.05
N THR A 117 -0.41 -10.15 19.01
CA THR A 117 0.60 -10.29 20.06
C THR A 117 1.99 -10.52 19.47
N GLN A 118 2.11 -11.50 18.55
CA GLN A 118 3.38 -11.79 17.87
C GLN A 118 3.88 -10.60 17.03
N ALA A 119 2.98 -9.89 16.36
CA ALA A 119 3.33 -8.71 15.57
C ALA A 119 3.85 -7.57 16.47
N VAL A 120 3.20 -7.32 17.61
CA VAL A 120 3.62 -6.32 18.60
C VAL A 120 4.95 -6.70 19.25
N ASP A 121 5.15 -7.97 19.61
CA ASP A 121 6.40 -8.43 20.21
C ASP A 121 7.58 -8.28 19.25
N LYS A 122 7.38 -8.64 17.97
CA LYS A 122 8.38 -8.38 16.91
C LYS A 122 8.61 -6.89 16.72
N LEU A 123 7.55 -6.08 16.68
CA LEU A 123 7.66 -4.64 16.52
C LEU A 123 8.55 -4.02 17.61
N HIS A 124 8.36 -4.41 18.88
CA HIS A 124 9.18 -3.91 19.99
C HIS A 124 10.67 -4.28 19.83
N GLN A 125 10.97 -5.52 19.43
CA GLN A 125 12.35 -6.02 19.35
C GLN A 125 13.07 -5.58 18.07
N ASP A 126 12.41 -5.68 16.92
CA ASP A 126 12.99 -5.37 15.61
C ASP A 126 13.20 -3.85 15.45
N LEU A 127 12.22 -3.04 15.89
CA LEU A 127 12.28 -1.58 15.78
C LEU A 127 12.77 -0.88 17.06
N LYS A 128 13.08 -1.65 18.12
CA LYS A 128 13.66 -1.15 19.38
C LYS A 128 12.85 0.01 19.96
N CYS A 129 11.57 -0.23 20.21
CA CYS A 129 10.61 0.75 20.70
C CYS A 129 9.66 0.12 21.73
N CYS A 130 8.92 0.94 22.46
CA CYS A 130 7.91 0.45 23.41
C CYS A 130 6.70 1.37 23.45
N GLY A 131 5.52 0.80 23.23
CA GLY A 131 4.27 1.55 23.14
C GLY A 131 4.14 2.31 21.82
N SER A 132 2.92 2.77 21.53
CA SER A 132 2.58 3.36 20.24
C SER A 132 3.34 4.68 20.02
N ASN A 133 3.10 5.66 20.89
CA ASN A 133 3.82 6.93 20.95
C ASN A 133 4.78 6.96 22.16
N ASN A 134 4.43 6.26 23.23
CA ASN A 134 5.21 6.19 24.45
C ASN A 134 4.88 4.91 25.23
N PHE A 135 5.79 4.44 26.07
CA PHE A 135 5.57 3.29 26.94
C PHE A 135 4.36 3.47 27.87
N THR A 136 3.96 4.71 28.18
CA THR A 136 2.77 5.00 28.98
C THR A 136 1.45 4.63 28.30
N ASP A 137 1.43 4.44 26.97
CA ASP A 137 0.22 4.04 26.24
C ASP A 137 -0.37 2.72 26.76
N TRP A 138 0.49 1.85 27.31
CA TRP A 138 0.07 0.58 27.92
C TRP A 138 -0.86 0.76 29.12
N ARG A 139 -0.78 1.89 29.84
CA ARG A 139 -1.59 2.14 31.03
C ARG A 139 -3.09 2.20 30.73
N ASP A 140 -3.45 2.69 29.56
CA ASP A 140 -4.84 3.04 29.23
C ASP A 140 -5.59 1.91 28.51
N GLY A 141 -4.99 0.72 28.39
CA GLY A 141 -5.50 -0.41 27.61
C GLY A 141 -6.16 -1.56 28.33
N GLU A 142 -6.87 -2.37 27.56
CA GLU A 142 -7.44 -3.65 28.02
C GLU A 142 -6.34 -4.60 28.52
N TRP A 143 -5.15 -4.59 27.92
CA TRP A 143 -4.02 -5.38 28.42
C TRP A 143 -3.68 -5.03 29.88
N ASN A 144 -3.66 -3.74 30.23
CA ASN A 144 -3.34 -3.33 31.59
C ASN A 144 -4.43 -3.70 32.59
N LYS A 145 -5.69 -3.59 32.19
CA LYS A 145 -6.83 -3.99 33.03
C LYS A 145 -6.89 -5.50 33.27
N ALA A 146 -6.55 -6.30 32.25
CA ALA A 146 -6.76 -7.74 32.28
C ALA A 146 -5.52 -8.56 32.68
N LEU A 147 -4.31 -8.17 32.25
CA LEU A 147 -3.14 -9.05 32.23
C LEU A 147 -1.81 -8.43 32.73
N ALA A 148 -1.74 -7.11 32.94
CA ALA A 148 -0.48 -6.47 33.34
C ALA A 148 0.06 -6.98 34.69
N GLY A 149 -0.82 -7.19 35.67
CA GLY A 149 -0.40 -7.48 37.05
C GLY A 149 0.43 -6.33 37.60
N ASP A 150 1.68 -6.62 38.01
CA ASP A 150 2.64 -5.59 38.47
C ASP A 150 3.43 -4.93 37.33
N ARG A 151 3.24 -5.37 36.08
CA ARG A 151 4.00 -4.85 34.93
C ARG A 151 3.47 -3.49 34.51
N VAL A 152 4.37 -2.60 34.16
CA VAL A 152 4.04 -1.27 33.60
C VAL A 152 3.99 -1.34 32.07
N VAL A 153 4.73 -2.27 31.48
CA VAL A 153 4.81 -2.52 30.04
C VAL A 153 4.91 -4.04 29.78
N PRO A 154 4.60 -4.54 28.58
CA PRO A 154 4.85 -5.93 28.22
C PRO A 154 6.33 -6.31 28.31
N ASP A 155 6.61 -7.58 28.56
CA ASP A 155 7.99 -8.06 28.69
C ASP A 155 8.76 -7.99 27.35
N SER A 156 8.05 -7.96 26.21
CA SER A 156 8.65 -7.71 24.89
C SER A 156 9.15 -6.27 24.69
N CYS A 157 8.79 -5.31 25.56
CA CYS A 157 9.37 -3.96 25.53
C CYS A 157 10.80 -3.90 26.10
N CYS A 158 11.23 -4.95 26.82
CA CYS A 158 12.53 -4.99 27.45
C CYS A 158 13.64 -5.24 26.43
N LYS A 159 14.81 -4.63 26.66
CA LYS A 159 16.00 -4.86 25.82
C LYS A 159 16.47 -6.31 25.86
N THR A 160 16.25 -6.96 27.00
CA THR A 160 16.48 -8.38 27.21
C THR A 160 15.18 -8.97 27.74
N PRO A 161 14.35 -9.56 26.86
CA PRO A 161 13.08 -10.15 27.27
C PRO A 161 13.31 -11.23 28.32
N SER A 162 12.63 -11.09 29.46
CA SER A 162 12.57 -12.10 30.50
C SER A 162 11.26 -11.97 31.25
N ASP A 163 10.82 -13.03 31.91
CA ASP A 163 9.58 -13.00 32.69
C ASP A 163 9.58 -11.83 33.68
N LEU A 164 8.52 -11.01 33.64
CA LEU A 164 8.28 -9.89 34.55
C LEU A 164 9.32 -8.75 34.47
N CYS A 165 10.12 -8.67 33.41
CA CYS A 165 11.04 -7.54 33.20
C CYS A 165 10.29 -6.20 33.05
N GLY A 166 9.05 -6.23 32.55
CA GLY A 166 8.19 -5.07 32.32
C GLY A 166 7.73 -4.32 33.58
N ARG A 167 8.10 -4.80 34.77
CA ARG A 167 7.89 -4.10 36.05
C ARG A 167 8.71 -2.82 36.19
N ARG A 168 9.86 -2.72 35.50
CA ARG A 168 10.78 -1.57 35.60
C ARG A 168 10.87 -0.85 34.25
N HIS A 169 10.44 0.41 34.19
CA HIS A 169 10.48 1.23 32.98
C HIS A 169 11.77 2.06 32.83
N HIS A 170 12.87 1.66 33.48
CA HIS A 170 14.13 2.39 33.42
C HIS A 170 14.68 2.41 31.97
N PRO A 171 15.29 3.52 31.49
CA PRO A 171 15.83 3.63 30.13
C PRO A 171 16.88 2.55 29.77
N SER A 172 17.53 1.96 30.76
CA SER A 172 18.46 0.84 30.57
C SER A 172 17.75 -0.50 30.37
N ASN A 173 16.50 -0.65 30.81
CA ASN A 173 15.73 -1.89 30.78
C ASN A 173 14.80 -1.98 29.57
N ILE A 174 14.14 -0.88 29.20
CA ILE A 174 13.14 -0.84 28.12
C ILE A 174 13.61 0.02 26.94
N TYR A 175 13.04 -0.23 25.77
CA TYR A 175 13.23 0.63 24.60
C TYR A 175 12.32 1.87 24.68
N ASN A 176 12.80 2.94 25.32
CA ASN A 176 12.09 4.22 25.38
C ASN A 176 12.68 5.21 24.38
N VAL A 177 12.01 5.39 23.24
CA VAL A 177 12.41 6.28 22.14
C VAL A 177 11.38 7.38 21.94
N GLU A 178 11.83 8.58 21.59
CA GLU A 178 10.93 9.69 21.26
C GLU A 178 10.07 9.33 20.04
N GLY A 179 8.75 9.55 20.15
CA GLY A 179 7.78 9.17 19.12
C GLY A 179 7.33 7.70 19.14
N GLY A 180 7.90 6.87 20.03
CA GLY A 180 7.47 5.49 20.24
C GLY A 180 7.64 4.58 19.01
N CYS A 181 6.86 3.50 18.96
CA CYS A 181 6.91 2.55 17.84
C CYS A 181 6.35 3.11 16.54
N ILE A 182 5.40 4.04 16.60
CA ILE A 182 4.84 4.70 15.41
C ILE A 182 5.97 5.35 14.61
N SER A 183 6.77 6.21 15.24
CA SER A 183 7.81 6.95 14.52
C SER A 183 8.88 6.02 13.96
N LYS A 184 9.22 4.94 14.67
CA LYS A 184 10.16 3.93 14.18
C LYS A 184 9.59 3.11 13.02
N LEU A 185 8.29 2.81 13.06
CA LEU A 185 7.61 2.11 11.96
C LEU A 185 7.48 2.99 10.73
N GLU A 186 7.15 4.28 10.89
CA GLU A 186 7.16 5.27 9.81
C GLU A 186 8.56 5.36 9.17
N GLU A 187 9.61 5.45 9.98
CA GLU A 187 11.01 5.47 9.52
C GLU A 187 11.37 4.20 8.76
N PHE A 188 11.02 3.03 9.29
CA PHE A 188 11.22 1.73 8.64
C PHE A 188 10.51 1.64 7.29
N ILE A 189 9.24 2.04 7.21
CA ILE A 189 8.47 2.03 5.97
C ILE A 189 9.10 2.97 4.93
N LEU A 190 9.49 4.19 5.33
CA LEU A 190 10.12 5.16 4.42
C LEU A 190 11.48 4.68 3.91
N GLN A 191 12.28 4.00 4.73
CA GLN A 191 13.54 3.39 4.31
C GLN A 191 13.33 2.26 3.29
N HIS A 192 12.28 1.44 3.46
CA HIS A 192 12.00 0.33 2.54
C HIS A 192 11.12 0.72 1.34
N LEU A 193 10.58 1.94 1.32
CA LEU A 193 9.72 2.42 0.23
C LEU A 193 10.42 2.38 -1.13
N GLN A 194 11.73 2.59 -1.18
CA GLN A 194 12.52 2.49 -2.42
C GLN A 194 12.50 1.07 -3.00
N ILE A 195 12.55 0.04 -2.15
CA ILE A 195 12.49 -1.37 -2.59
C ILE A 195 11.10 -1.67 -3.15
N LEU A 196 10.05 -1.26 -2.44
CA LEU A 196 8.66 -1.40 -2.90
C LEU A 196 8.43 -0.69 -4.24
N GLY A 197 8.94 0.54 -4.37
CA GLY A 197 8.91 1.29 -5.61
C GLY A 197 9.64 0.59 -6.76
N GLY A 198 10.84 0.06 -6.49
CA GLY A 198 11.63 -0.68 -7.47
C GLY A 198 10.94 -1.95 -7.97
N VAL A 199 10.34 -2.74 -7.06
CA VAL A 199 9.55 -3.93 -7.43
C VAL A 199 8.35 -3.55 -8.30
N GLY A 200 7.63 -2.48 -7.94
CA GLY A 200 6.51 -1.98 -8.73
C GLY A 200 6.90 -1.59 -10.15
N ILE A 201 8.01 -0.85 -10.31
CA ILE A 201 8.54 -0.46 -11.63
C ILE A 201 8.96 -1.68 -12.44
N GLY A 202 9.62 -2.65 -11.81
CA GLY A 202 10.05 -3.90 -12.46
C GLY A 202 8.87 -4.71 -13.00
N LEU A 203 7.81 -4.87 -12.20
CA LEU A 203 6.59 -5.54 -12.63
C LEU A 203 5.90 -4.81 -13.80
N ALA A 204 5.84 -3.48 -13.75
CA ALA A 204 5.28 -2.68 -14.84
C ALA A 204 6.05 -2.88 -16.17
N PHE A 205 7.39 -2.92 -16.10
CA PHE A 205 8.23 -3.18 -17.27
C PHE A 205 8.00 -4.59 -17.85
N ILE A 206 7.97 -5.61 -17.00
CA ILE A 206 7.70 -7.01 -17.42
C ILE A 206 6.34 -7.11 -18.11
N GLN A 207 5.31 -6.47 -17.53
CA GLN A 207 3.97 -6.45 -18.11
C GLN A 207 3.96 -5.80 -19.51
N LEU A 208 4.70 -4.71 -19.69
CA LEU A 208 4.83 -4.02 -20.97
C LEU A 208 5.50 -4.89 -22.03
N VAL A 209 6.57 -5.59 -21.67
CA VAL A 209 7.25 -6.56 -22.54
C VAL A 209 6.32 -7.71 -22.93
N GLY A 210 5.57 -8.26 -21.97
CA GLY A 210 4.59 -9.32 -22.23
C GLY A 210 3.48 -8.90 -23.20
N MET A 211 3.00 -7.66 -23.09
CA MET A 211 2.03 -7.09 -24.04
C MET A 211 2.62 -6.97 -25.46
N ILE A 212 3.88 -6.56 -25.60
CA ILE A 212 4.56 -6.48 -26.90
C ILE A 212 4.66 -7.86 -27.55
N PHE A 213 5.15 -8.87 -26.82
CA PHE A 213 5.27 -10.23 -27.34
C PHE A 213 3.92 -10.82 -27.74
N THR A 214 2.87 -10.60 -26.94
CA THR A 214 1.51 -11.04 -27.26
C THR A 214 1.03 -10.42 -28.57
N CYS A 215 1.26 -9.11 -28.76
CA CYS A 215 0.91 -8.43 -30.01
C CYS A 215 1.70 -8.94 -31.22
N CYS A 216 3.00 -9.22 -31.06
CA CYS A 216 3.84 -9.78 -32.11
C CYS A 216 3.36 -11.19 -32.51
N LEU A 217 3.10 -12.06 -31.53
CA LEU A 217 2.61 -13.41 -31.76
C LEU A 217 1.23 -13.40 -32.46
N TYR A 218 0.32 -12.53 -32.02
CA TYR A 218 -0.99 -12.38 -32.66
C TYR A 218 -0.87 -11.97 -34.14
N ARG A 219 0.04 -11.04 -34.46
CA ARG A 219 0.31 -10.66 -35.86
C ARG A 219 0.87 -11.84 -36.67
N SER A 220 1.85 -12.56 -36.11
CA SER A 220 2.44 -13.74 -36.76
C SER A 220 1.41 -14.84 -37.02
N LEU A 221 0.48 -15.09 -36.09
CA LEU A 221 -0.59 -16.09 -36.27
C LEU A 221 -1.63 -15.69 -37.32
N LYS A 222 -1.84 -14.38 -37.51
CA LYS A 222 -2.76 -13.88 -38.55
C LYS A 222 -2.13 -13.94 -39.95
N GLU A 223 -0.81 -13.97 -40.05
CA GLU A 223 -0.08 -14.01 -41.32
C GLU A 223 0.04 -15.42 -41.91
N GLU A 224 -0.28 -16.49 -41.18
CA GLU A 224 -0.43 -17.83 -41.77
C GLU A 224 -1.81 -17.96 -42.45
N PRO A 225 -1.89 -17.97 -43.79
CA PRO A 225 -3.13 -18.22 -44.51
C PRO A 225 -3.38 -19.74 -44.52
N TYR A 226 -4.52 -20.18 -43.99
CA TYR A 226 -5.10 -21.48 -44.35
C TYR A 226 -5.54 -21.49 -45.81
#